data_AF-A0A1A0MRB7-F1
#
_entry.id   AF-A0A1A0MRB7-F1
#
_cell.length_a   1.000
_cell.length_b   1.000
_cell.length_c   1.000
_cell.angle_alpha   90.00
_cell.angle_beta   90.00
_cell.angle_gamma   90.00
#
_symmetry.space_group_name_H-M   'P 1'
#
loop_
_entity.id
_entity.type
_entity.pdbx_description
1 polymer ?
#
loop_
_entity_poly.entity_id
_entity_poly.type
_entity_poly.pdbx_seq_one_letter_code
_entity_poly.pdbx_strand_id
1 'polypeptide(L)'
;MTPQLTRKNDPNGTVPAHTPRLRLKSKAPHGGYVDGAWWPHSDDLTHELPDLLAVLSVRLGRIDRVSYRLNSWANAPRKLTTGGRAVRLDGYRLQPRNTIEVRGLDDDRDRLILLVIPPRTDPGDAHATMMTAAQSGNAGTVDGLLMISPRDRATRTQASNAQERWESEGGTTTSPRSQRALA
;
A
#
# COMPACT_ATOMS: atom_id res chain seq x y z
N MET A 1 41.51 23.54 1.68
CA MET A 1 41.77 22.32 0.87
C MET A 1 40.66 21.33 1.17
N THR A 2 39.71 21.20 0.25
CA THR A 2 38.51 20.36 0.40
C THR A 2 38.69 19.13 -0.48
N PRO A 3 38.67 17.90 0.04
CA PRO A 3 38.60 16.74 -0.83
C PRO A 3 37.14 16.53 -1.25
N GLN A 4 36.81 16.96 -2.47
CA GLN A 4 35.59 16.55 -3.18
C GLN A 4 35.75 15.07 -3.54
N LEU A 5 35.11 14.19 -2.77
CA LEU A 5 35.01 12.77 -3.10
C LEU A 5 34.06 12.63 -4.29
N THR A 6 34.60 12.58 -5.51
CA THR A 6 33.85 12.13 -6.69
C THR A 6 33.47 10.66 -6.49
N ARG A 7 32.30 10.42 -5.88
CA ARG A 7 31.63 9.12 -5.88
C ARG A 7 31.23 8.85 -7.32
N LYS A 8 32.06 8.07 -8.04
CA LYS A 8 31.66 7.41 -9.28
C LYS A 8 30.41 6.59 -8.96
N ASN A 9 29.28 6.99 -9.52
CA ASN A 9 28.05 6.23 -9.47
C ASN A 9 28.25 5.03 -10.40
N ASP A 10 28.54 3.86 -9.86
CA ASP A 10 28.51 2.62 -10.63
C ASP A 10 27.04 2.33 -10.98
N PRO A 11 26.63 2.39 -12.27
CA PRO A 11 25.23 2.21 -12.67
C PRO A 11 24.74 0.75 -12.58
N ASN A 12 25.47 -0.12 -11.85
CA ASN A 12 25.23 -1.56 -11.79
C ASN A 12 25.03 -2.09 -10.35
N GLY A 13 24.85 -1.21 -9.36
CA GLY A 13 24.66 -1.59 -7.96
C GLY A 13 23.20 -1.92 -7.62
N THR A 14 22.98 -3.03 -6.93
CA THR A 14 21.73 -3.47 -6.27
C THR A 14 21.24 -2.51 -5.16
N VAL A 15 21.72 -1.27 -5.15
CA VAL A 15 21.38 -0.23 -4.18
C VAL A 15 20.47 0.80 -4.86
N PRO A 16 19.32 1.14 -4.26
CA PRO A 16 18.42 2.11 -4.85
C PRO A 16 19.08 3.49 -4.91
N ALA A 17 18.95 4.18 -6.04
CA ALA A 17 19.38 5.55 -6.23
C ALA A 17 18.55 6.51 -5.36
N HIS A 18 17.26 6.24 -5.24
CA HIS A 18 16.34 6.92 -4.33
C HIS A 18 15.62 5.91 -3.44
N THR A 19 15.53 6.18 -2.13
CA THR A 19 14.80 5.32 -1.21
C THR A 19 13.31 5.28 -1.61
N PRO A 20 12.76 4.14 -2.04
CA PRO A 20 11.36 4.07 -2.42
C PRO A 20 10.48 4.25 -1.17
N ARG A 21 9.40 5.02 -1.31
CA ARG A 21 8.40 5.21 -0.25
C ARG A 21 7.54 3.96 -0.17
N LEU A 22 8.02 2.97 0.60
CA LEU A 22 7.47 1.63 0.68
C LEU A 22 7.18 1.24 2.13
N ARG A 23 6.02 0.61 2.36
CA ARG A 23 5.67 -0.04 3.63
C ARG A 23 5.13 -1.44 3.35
N LEU A 24 5.71 -2.44 4.01
CA LEU A 24 5.34 -3.85 3.86
C LEU A 24 4.77 -4.38 5.18
N LYS A 25 3.81 -5.30 5.09
CA LYS A 25 3.41 -6.12 6.24
C LYS A 25 4.58 -7.00 6.69
N SER A 26 4.66 -7.28 7.99
CA SER A 26 5.58 -8.29 8.53
C SER A 26 5.39 -9.64 7.83
N LYS A 27 6.44 -10.46 7.74
CA LYS A 27 6.38 -11.79 7.10
C LYS A 27 5.54 -12.73 7.97
N ALA A 28 4.23 -12.74 7.71
CA ALA A 28 3.23 -13.61 8.31
C ALA A 28 2.50 -14.36 7.17
N PRO A 29 1.70 -15.41 7.45
CA PRO A 29 0.92 -16.08 6.43
C PRO A 29 0.11 -15.06 5.62
N HIS A 30 0.15 -15.17 4.28
CA HIS A 30 -0.50 -14.21 3.39
C HIS A 30 -1.98 -14.05 3.77
N GLY A 31 -2.33 -12.88 4.29
CA GLY A 31 -3.68 -12.52 4.72
C GLY A 31 -4.06 -11.16 4.15
N GLY A 32 -5.22 -11.09 3.49
CA GLY A 32 -5.74 -9.88 2.86
C GLY A 32 -5.40 -9.71 1.38
N TYR A 33 -5.86 -8.62 0.77
CA TYR A 33 -5.73 -8.35 -0.67
C TYR A 33 -4.36 -7.80 -1.10
N VAL A 34 -3.59 -7.19 -0.19
CA VAL A 34 -2.28 -6.59 -0.46
C VAL A 34 -1.29 -6.93 0.66
N ASP A 35 -0.02 -7.08 0.32
CA ASP A 35 1.11 -7.33 1.22
C ASP A 35 1.79 -6.02 1.71
N GLY A 36 1.38 -4.88 1.16
CA GLY A 36 1.91 -3.56 1.52
C GLY A 36 1.43 -2.45 0.59
N ALA A 37 2.02 -1.28 0.74
CA ALA A 37 1.76 -0.11 -0.09
C ALA A 37 3.04 0.60 -0.49
N TRP A 38 2.99 1.18 -1.69
CA TRP A 38 4.07 1.89 -2.32
C TRP A 38 3.54 3.22 -2.89
N TRP A 39 4.28 4.30 -2.62
CA TRP A 39 3.98 5.64 -3.11
C TRP A 39 5.08 6.13 -4.07
N PRO A 40 4.96 5.88 -5.39
CA PRO A 40 5.92 6.34 -6.39
C PRO A 40 6.06 7.87 -6.39
N HIS A 41 7.23 8.38 -6.79
CA HIS A 41 7.44 9.83 -6.94
C HIS A 41 6.83 10.38 -8.24
N SER A 42 6.71 9.54 -9.26
CA SER A 42 6.20 9.86 -10.59
C SER A 42 5.28 8.76 -11.16
N ASP A 43 4.69 9.01 -12.32
CA ASP A 43 3.92 8.03 -13.09
C ASP A 43 4.76 7.33 -14.18
N ASP A 44 6.09 7.50 -14.15
CA ASP A 44 7.04 6.79 -15.01
C ASP A 44 7.56 5.52 -14.32
N LEU A 45 6.99 4.39 -14.72
CA LEU A 45 7.32 3.10 -14.16
C LEU A 45 8.80 2.71 -14.41
N THR A 46 9.42 3.21 -15.47
CA THR A 46 10.82 2.87 -15.81
C THR A 46 11.84 3.51 -14.88
N HIS A 47 11.52 4.70 -14.37
CA HIS A 47 12.33 5.40 -13.38
C HIS A 47 12.12 4.87 -11.96
N GLU A 48 10.90 4.43 -11.67
CA GLU A 48 10.49 4.04 -10.32
C GLU A 48 10.80 2.57 -9.98
N LEU A 49 10.70 1.66 -10.95
CA LEU A 49 10.90 0.23 -10.72
C LEU A 49 12.31 -0.16 -10.29
N PRO A 50 13.42 0.39 -10.83
CA PRO A 50 14.76 -0.06 -10.44
C PRO A 50 14.99 0.01 -8.93
N ASP A 51 14.59 1.12 -8.30
CA ASP A 51 14.76 1.35 -6.86
C ASP A 51 13.81 0.48 -6.03
N LEU A 52 12.55 0.35 -6.48
CA LEU A 52 11.59 -0.55 -5.83
C LEU A 52 12.08 -2.00 -5.83
N LEU A 53 12.53 -2.49 -6.98
CA LEU A 53 12.99 -3.87 -7.17
C LEU A 53 14.27 -4.15 -6.40
N ALA A 54 15.19 -3.17 -6.30
CA ALA A 54 16.38 -3.29 -5.46
C ALA A 54 16.00 -3.60 -4.00
N VAL A 55 15.06 -2.85 -3.42
CA VAL A 55 14.59 -3.07 -2.04
C VAL A 55 13.83 -4.39 -1.88
N LEU A 56 12.93 -4.71 -2.82
CA LEU A 56 12.13 -5.94 -2.73
C LEU A 56 12.97 -7.21 -2.90
N SER A 57 14.10 -7.12 -3.62
CA SER A 57 15.00 -8.26 -3.83
C SER A 57 15.59 -8.81 -2.52
N VAL A 58 15.68 -7.99 -1.47
CA VAL A 58 16.11 -8.43 -0.13
C VAL A 58 15.15 -9.45 0.48
N ARG A 59 13.85 -9.36 0.15
CA ARG A 59 12.81 -10.23 0.70
C ARG A 59 12.40 -11.36 -0.25
N LEU A 60 12.32 -11.09 -1.55
CA LEU A 60 11.89 -12.04 -2.58
C LEU A 60 13.05 -12.76 -3.28
N GLY A 61 14.29 -12.39 -2.98
CA GLY A 61 15.44 -12.87 -3.73
C GLY A 61 15.44 -12.30 -5.15
N ARG A 62 15.73 -13.17 -6.13
CA ARG A 62 15.83 -12.76 -7.54
C ARG A 62 14.45 -12.49 -8.09
N ILE A 63 14.22 -11.34 -8.72
CA ILE A 63 12.93 -10.97 -9.31
C ILE A 63 12.99 -11.15 -10.83
N ASP A 64 12.01 -11.82 -11.43
CA ASP A 64 11.92 -12.03 -12.87
C ASP A 64 10.68 -11.39 -13.52
N ARG A 65 9.65 -11.08 -12.72
CA ARG A 65 8.38 -10.58 -13.25
C ARG A 65 7.71 -9.54 -12.36
N VAL A 66 7.17 -8.53 -13.02
CA VAL A 66 6.31 -7.50 -12.44
C VAL A 66 5.03 -7.41 -13.27
N SER A 67 3.88 -7.50 -12.62
CA SER A 67 2.57 -7.39 -13.26
C SER A 67 1.82 -6.17 -12.76
N TYR A 68 1.28 -5.37 -13.68
CA TYR A 68 0.55 -4.14 -13.35
C TYR A 68 -0.66 -3.97 -14.28
N ARG A 69 -1.58 -3.08 -13.89
CA ARG A 69 -2.72 -2.74 -14.73
C ARG A 69 -2.31 -1.84 -15.90
N LEU A 70 -2.68 -2.22 -17.11
CA LEU A 70 -2.50 -1.38 -18.31
C LEU A 70 -3.26 -0.06 -18.15
N ASN A 71 -2.65 1.02 -18.66
CA ASN A 71 -3.15 2.40 -18.62
C ASN A 71 -3.11 3.07 -17.25
N SER A 72 -2.44 2.48 -16.25
CA SER A 72 -2.16 3.11 -14.96
C SER A 72 -0.81 3.85 -14.91
N TRP A 73 0.02 3.72 -15.95
CA TRP A 73 1.38 4.26 -16.03
C TRP A 73 1.61 4.91 -17.40
N ALA A 74 2.37 6.02 -17.42
CA ALA A 74 2.59 6.81 -18.64
C ALA A 74 3.50 6.10 -19.65
N ASN A 75 4.51 5.39 -19.17
CA ASN A 75 5.45 4.61 -19.97
C ASN A 75 5.64 3.24 -19.33
N ALA A 76 5.34 2.17 -20.07
CA ALA A 76 5.34 0.81 -19.54
C ALA A 76 5.93 -0.16 -20.57
N PRO A 77 7.28 -0.27 -20.64
CA PRO A 77 7.94 -1.16 -21.60
C PRO A 77 7.64 -2.62 -21.26
N ARG A 78 7.80 -3.53 -22.22
CA ARG A 78 7.54 -4.97 -22.02
C ARG A 78 8.63 -5.67 -21.20
N LYS A 79 9.81 -5.06 -21.11
CA LYS A 79 10.98 -5.54 -20.36
C LYS A 79 11.73 -4.35 -19.81
N LEU A 80 12.28 -4.52 -18.62
CA LEU A 80 13.16 -3.54 -17.97
C LEU A 80 14.41 -4.27 -17.50
N THR A 81 15.58 -3.69 -17.76
CA THR A 81 16.84 -4.22 -17.21
C THR A 81 17.18 -3.46 -15.93
N THR A 82 17.28 -4.15 -14.80
CA THR A 82 17.71 -3.59 -13.51
C THR A 82 18.64 -4.57 -12.79
N GLY A 83 19.66 -4.06 -12.09
CA GLY A 83 20.65 -4.90 -11.39
C GLY A 83 21.31 -5.95 -12.28
N GLY A 84 21.56 -5.62 -13.54
CA GLY A 84 22.13 -6.53 -14.55
C GLY A 84 21.19 -7.64 -15.03
N ARG A 85 19.89 -7.59 -14.71
CA ARG A 85 18.90 -8.62 -15.07
C ARG A 85 17.71 -8.04 -15.81
N ALA A 86 17.20 -8.81 -16.78
CA ALA A 86 15.97 -8.47 -17.48
C ALA A 86 14.75 -8.93 -16.66
N VAL A 87 13.93 -7.98 -16.25
CA VAL A 87 12.65 -8.18 -15.58
C VAL A 87 11.53 -8.03 -16.61
N ARG A 88 10.62 -8.99 -16.64
CA ARG A 88 9.44 -8.97 -17.52
C ARG A 88 8.37 -8.09 -16.91
N LEU A 89 7.86 -7.17 -17.71
CA LEU A 89 6.81 -6.24 -17.33
C LEU A 89 5.53 -6.66 -18.04
N ASP A 90 4.65 -7.34 -17.31
CA ASP A 90 3.39 -7.87 -17.84
C ASP A 90 2.23 -6.91 -17.50
N GLY A 91 1.74 -6.18 -18.50
CA GLY A 91 0.55 -5.35 -18.35
C GLY A 91 -0.74 -6.13 -18.58
N TYR A 92 -1.70 -6.06 -17.65
CA TYR A 92 -3.03 -6.68 -17.78
C TYR A 92 -4.16 -5.66 -17.74
N ARG A 93 -5.21 -5.83 -18.56
CA ARG A 93 -6.38 -4.93 -18.58
C ARG A 93 -7.37 -5.17 -17.43
N LEU A 94 -7.44 -6.40 -16.95
CA LEU A 94 -8.39 -6.87 -15.93
C LEU A 94 -7.80 -6.88 -14.51
N GLN A 95 -6.54 -6.47 -14.33
CA GLN A 95 -5.98 -6.35 -12.98
C GLN A 95 -6.73 -5.26 -12.18
N PRO A 96 -6.76 -5.38 -10.85
CA PRO A 96 -7.23 -4.30 -9.98
C PRO A 96 -6.47 -3.00 -10.30
N ARG A 97 -7.18 -1.88 -10.28
CA ARG A 97 -6.53 -0.56 -10.41
C ARG A 97 -5.57 -0.39 -9.24
N ASN A 98 -4.49 0.37 -9.46
CA ASN A 98 -3.59 0.77 -8.37
C ASN A 98 -2.95 -0.42 -7.64
N THR A 99 -2.68 -1.51 -8.34
CA THR A 99 -1.90 -2.63 -7.80
C THR A 99 -0.71 -2.95 -8.68
N ILE A 100 0.37 -3.37 -8.03
CA ILE A 100 1.51 -3.99 -8.69
C ILE A 100 1.84 -5.30 -7.98
N GLU A 101 2.02 -6.36 -8.76
CA GLU A 101 2.43 -7.67 -8.27
C GLU A 101 3.87 -7.91 -8.69
N VAL A 102 4.72 -8.27 -7.73
CA VAL A 102 6.14 -8.57 -7.96
C VAL A 102 6.36 -10.03 -7.59
N ARG A 103 6.97 -10.79 -8.50
CA ARG A 103 7.27 -12.22 -8.31
C ARG A 103 8.76 -12.51 -8.33
N GLY A 104 9.18 -13.32 -7.37
CA GLY A 104 10.49 -13.93 -7.31
C GLY A 104 10.62 -15.06 -8.34
N LEU A 105 11.85 -15.27 -8.79
CA LEU A 105 12.25 -16.31 -9.72
C LEU A 105 12.41 -17.66 -9.02
N ASP A 106 12.77 -17.63 -7.73
CA ASP A 106 13.24 -18.80 -7.00
C ASP A 106 12.07 -19.67 -6.49
N ASP A 107 10.94 -19.07 -6.13
CA ASP A 107 9.69 -19.74 -5.71
C ASP A 107 8.46 -18.94 -6.18
N ASP A 108 7.45 -19.58 -6.76
CA ASP A 108 6.19 -18.92 -7.16
C ASP A 108 5.34 -18.46 -5.95
N ARG A 109 5.67 -18.95 -4.75
CA ARG A 109 5.17 -18.41 -3.47
C ARG A 109 5.81 -17.08 -3.08
N ASP A 110 6.99 -16.76 -3.61
CA ASP A 110 7.68 -15.49 -3.35
C ASP A 110 7.08 -14.37 -4.19
N ARG A 111 5.86 -13.98 -3.84
CA ARG A 111 5.15 -12.87 -4.48
C ARG A 111 4.72 -11.82 -3.47
N LEU A 112 4.69 -10.57 -3.93
CA LEU A 112 4.15 -9.44 -3.17
C LEU A 112 3.15 -8.68 -4.04
N ILE A 113 1.95 -8.46 -3.51
CA ILE A 113 0.95 -7.58 -4.09
C ILE A 113 0.99 -6.26 -3.34
N LEU A 114 1.34 -5.17 -4.03
CA LEU A 114 1.45 -3.84 -3.44
C LEU A 114 0.33 -2.94 -3.94
N LEU A 115 -0.25 -2.18 -3.02
CA LEU A 115 -1.09 -1.03 -3.34
C LEU A 115 -0.22 0.12 -3.86
N VAL A 116 -0.56 0.66 -5.02
CA VAL A 116 0.07 1.83 -5.63
C VAL A 116 -0.76 3.08 -5.32
N ILE A 117 -0.21 3.98 -4.51
CA ILE A 117 -0.83 5.27 -4.22
C ILE A 117 -0.44 6.25 -5.33
N PRO A 118 -1.38 6.94 -6.00
CA PRO A 118 -1.04 7.91 -7.03
C PRO A 118 -0.02 8.95 -6.56
N PRO A 119 0.95 9.36 -7.40
CA PRO A 119 2.00 10.31 -7.00
C PRO A 119 1.44 11.67 -6.59
N ARG A 120 0.27 12.05 -7.13
CA ARG A 120 -0.43 13.32 -6.82
C ARG A 120 -1.38 13.25 -5.62
N THR A 121 -1.46 12.12 -4.92
CA THR A 121 -2.23 12.02 -3.67
C THR A 121 -1.64 12.94 -2.61
N ASP A 122 -2.50 13.57 -1.80
CA ASP A 122 -2.07 14.40 -0.67
C ASP A 122 -1.07 13.63 0.22
N PRO A 123 0.04 14.24 0.68
CA PRO A 123 1.05 13.55 1.48
C PRO A 123 0.53 12.93 2.78
N GLY A 124 -0.42 13.60 3.45
CA GLY A 124 -1.05 13.09 4.68
C GLY A 124 -1.89 11.86 4.38
N ASP A 125 -2.69 11.91 3.32
CA ASP A 125 -3.52 10.80 2.84
C ASP A 125 -2.67 9.61 2.40
N ALA A 126 -1.62 9.87 1.61
CA ALA A 126 -0.70 8.84 1.16
C ALA A 126 -0.05 8.13 2.35
N HIS A 127 0.45 8.89 3.33
CA HIS A 127 1.04 8.33 4.54
C HIS A 127 0.03 7.48 5.32
N ALA A 128 -1.18 8.01 5.51
CA ALA A 128 -2.26 7.32 6.21
C ALA A 128 -2.62 5.98 5.54
N THR A 129 -2.78 5.97 4.22
CA THR A 129 -3.07 4.76 3.43
C THR A 129 -1.92 3.77 3.51
N MET A 130 -0.66 4.23 3.41
CA MET A 130 0.51 3.36 3.54
C MET A 130 0.56 2.64 4.88
N MET A 131 0.29 3.35 5.98
CA MET A 131 0.29 2.78 7.32
C MET A 131 -0.84 1.76 7.51
N THR A 132 -2.04 2.03 6.98
CA THR A 132 -3.17 1.09 7.04
C THR A 132 -2.89 -0.16 6.20
N ALA A 133 -2.36 -0.02 4.99
CA ALA A 133 -2.04 -1.15 4.12
C ALA A 133 -0.99 -2.11 4.71
N ALA A 134 -0.05 -1.58 5.51
CA ALA A 134 1.02 -2.36 6.13
C ALA A 134 0.63 -3.06 7.45
N GLN A 135 -0.60 -2.89 7.95
CA GLN A 135 -1.05 -3.57 9.17
C GLN A 135 -1.25 -5.07 8.94
N SER A 136 -0.70 -5.89 9.83
CA SER A 136 -0.60 -7.36 9.74
C SER A 136 -1.94 -8.10 9.54
N GLY A 137 -3.07 -7.49 9.91
CA GLY A 137 -4.42 -8.06 9.79
C GLY A 137 -5.32 -7.37 8.76
N ASN A 138 -4.81 -6.42 7.97
CA ASN A 138 -5.66 -5.67 7.05
C ASN A 138 -6.06 -6.52 5.83
N ALA A 139 -7.35 -6.77 5.67
CA ALA A 139 -7.97 -7.45 4.53
C ALA A 139 -8.76 -6.51 3.60
N GLY A 140 -8.61 -5.19 3.78
CA GLY A 140 -9.30 -4.19 2.96
C GLY A 140 -9.00 -4.34 1.47
N THR A 141 -10.03 -4.15 0.64
CA THR A 141 -9.89 -4.11 -0.82
C THR A 141 -9.08 -2.89 -1.25
N VAL A 142 -8.50 -2.95 -2.45
CA VAL A 142 -7.71 -1.84 -3.01
C VAL A 142 -8.51 -0.54 -3.08
N ASP A 143 -9.75 -0.62 -3.55
CA ASP A 143 -10.66 0.51 -3.62
C ASP A 143 -11.00 1.06 -2.23
N GLY A 144 -11.27 0.17 -1.27
CA GLY A 144 -11.46 0.56 0.13
C GLY A 144 -10.25 1.27 0.71
N LEU A 145 -9.02 0.79 0.46
CA LEU A 145 -7.79 1.42 0.96
C LEU A 145 -7.51 2.80 0.34
N LEU A 146 -7.95 3.02 -0.90
CA LEU A 146 -7.88 4.33 -1.56
C LEU A 146 -9.02 5.26 -1.14
N MET A 147 -10.19 4.71 -0.80
CA MET A 147 -11.34 5.46 -0.26
C MET A 147 -11.23 5.78 1.24
N ILE A 148 -10.31 5.16 2.00
CA ILE A 148 -10.00 5.54 3.40
C ILE A 148 -9.18 6.85 3.44
N SER A 149 -9.63 7.87 2.69
CA SER A 149 -9.23 9.26 2.88
C SER A 149 -9.67 9.76 4.27
N PRO A 150 -9.09 10.86 4.80
CA PRO A 150 -9.36 11.36 6.16
C PRO A 150 -10.83 11.63 6.44
N ARG A 151 -11.62 11.95 5.40
CA ARG A 151 -13.06 12.17 5.50
C ARG A 151 -13.78 10.90 5.97
N ASP A 152 -13.38 9.73 5.45
CA ASP A 152 -13.97 8.44 5.81
C ASP A 152 -13.46 7.91 7.16
N ARG A 153 -12.25 8.28 7.57
CA ARG A 153 -11.81 8.09 8.96
C ARG A 153 -12.62 8.94 9.93
N ALA A 154 -12.89 10.20 9.60
CA ALA A 154 -13.69 11.07 10.45
C ALA A 154 -15.12 10.53 10.61
N THR A 155 -15.75 10.02 9.55
CA THR A 155 -17.08 9.37 9.65
C THR A 155 -17.03 8.05 10.42
N ARG A 156 -15.99 7.22 10.28
CA ARG A 156 -15.89 5.97 11.03
C ARG A 156 -15.59 6.20 12.51
N THR A 157 -14.70 7.14 12.83
CA THR A 157 -14.44 7.57 14.22
C THR A 157 -15.67 8.25 14.82
N GLN A 158 -16.40 9.07 14.06
CA GLN A 158 -17.65 9.67 14.53
C GLN A 158 -18.74 8.61 14.75
N ALA A 159 -18.84 7.61 13.87
CA ALA A 159 -19.77 6.49 14.04
C ALA A 159 -19.42 5.62 15.26
N SER A 160 -18.14 5.34 15.51
CA SER A 160 -17.67 4.64 16.71
C SER A 160 -17.93 5.44 17.99
N ASN A 161 -17.56 6.72 18.01
CA ASN A 161 -17.80 7.59 19.17
C ASN A 161 -19.30 7.82 19.43
N ALA A 162 -20.12 7.87 18.37
CA ALA A 162 -21.57 7.94 18.49
C ALA A 162 -22.10 6.63 19.12
N GLN A 163 -21.64 5.47 18.66
CA GLN A 163 -22.03 4.17 19.21
C GLN A 163 -21.65 4.02 20.70
N GLU A 164 -20.43 4.40 21.08
CA GLU A 164 -19.97 4.39 22.48
C GLU A 164 -20.79 5.35 23.36
N ARG A 165 -21.23 6.49 22.78
CA ARG A 165 -22.12 7.44 23.45
C ARG A 165 -23.53 6.88 23.62
N TRP A 166 -24.09 6.25 22.59
CA TRP A 166 -25.39 5.55 22.65
C TRP A 166 -25.39 4.40 23.67
N GLU A 167 -24.27 3.70 23.81
CA GLU A 167 -24.10 2.61 24.79
C GLU A 167 -23.87 3.14 26.22
N SER A 168 -23.28 4.33 26.37
CA SER A 168 -23.12 5.01 27.66
C SER A 168 -24.40 5.70 28.13
N GLU A 169 -25.26 6.12 27.21
CA GLU A 169 -26.63 6.58 27.46
C GLU A 169 -27.59 5.38 27.53
N GLY A 170 -27.21 4.36 28.29
CA GLY A 170 -28.06 3.20 28.58
C GLY A 170 -29.48 3.65 28.95
N GLY A 171 -30.45 3.18 28.17
CA GLY A 171 -31.84 3.60 28.23
C GLY A 171 -32.41 3.52 29.65
N THR A 172 -32.74 4.68 30.22
CA THR A 172 -33.71 4.74 31.30
C THR A 172 -35.09 4.83 30.66
N THR A 173 -35.69 3.67 30.35
CA THR A 173 -37.15 3.60 30.23
C THR A 173 -37.72 3.78 31.63
N THR A 174 -37.97 5.03 32.01
CA THR A 174 -38.74 5.36 33.20
C THR A 174 -40.19 4.94 32.93
N SER A 175 -40.56 3.74 33.36
CA SER A 175 -41.95 3.31 33.42
C SER A 175 -42.72 4.26 34.35
N PRO A 176 -43.86 4.86 33.92
CA PRO A 176 -44.70 5.60 34.83
C PRO A 176 -45.43 4.61 35.74
N ARG A 177 -45.13 4.72 37.04
CA ARG A 177 -45.76 3.98 38.13
C ARG A 177 -47.19 4.50 38.33
N SER A 178 -48.17 3.73 37.89
CA SER A 178 -49.59 3.98 38.20
C SER A 178 -49.83 3.84 39.71
N GLN A 179 -49.96 4.96 40.39
CA GLN A 179 -50.57 5.06 41.71
C GLN A 179 -52.03 5.48 41.51
N ARG A 180 -52.99 4.61 41.86
CA ARG A 180 -54.36 5.04 42.17
C ARG A 180 -54.68 4.63 43.60
N ALA A 181 -54.96 5.65 44.39
CA ALA A 181 -55.40 5.58 45.77
C ALA A 181 -56.87 5.15 45.87
N LEU A 182 -57.19 4.65 47.06
CA LEU A 182 -58.50 4.26 47.58
C LEU A 182 -59.57 5.37 47.49
N ALA A 183 -60.81 4.94 47.25
CA ALA A 183 -62.01 5.44 47.90
C ALA A 183 -62.97 4.25 48.07
#